data_AF-A0A318Z8C6-F1
#
_entry.id   AF-A0A318Z8C6-F1
#
_cell.length_a   1.000
_cell.length_b   1.000
_cell.length_c   1.000
_cell.angle_alpha   90.00
_cell.angle_beta   90.00
_cell.angle_gamma   90.00
#
_symmetry.space_group_name_H-M   'P 1'
#
loop_
_entity.id
_entity.type
_entity.pdbx_description
1 polymer ?
#
loop_
_entity_poly.entity_id
_entity_poly.type
_entity_poly.pdbx_seq_one_letter_code
_entity_poly.pdbx_strand_id
1 'polypeptide(L)'
;MSKISKAAFEGLAKKIRENSDALKNLTFADNQTSKTAVKTKDLRFDVHRNTRDPTMATGIIQANSQAEDRTVQNFIKGKTGGHKGTHQVIGEKITFGLGENFKADDVASAVENTE
;
A
#
# COMPACT_ATOMS: atom_id res chain seq x y z
N MET A 1 1.66 1.41 19.73
CA MET A 1 0.72 1.21 18.62
C MET A 1 0.09 2.54 18.26
N SER A 2 0.50 3.15 17.15
CA SER A 2 -0.26 4.25 16.58
C SER A 2 -1.38 3.60 15.78
N LYS A 3 -2.57 3.51 16.40
CA LYS A 3 -3.73 2.80 15.85
C LYS A 3 -4.31 3.62 14.70
N ILE A 4 -3.78 3.41 13.49
CA ILE A 4 -4.46 3.83 12.27
C ILE A 4 -5.83 3.15 12.25
N SER A 5 -6.86 3.86 11.82
CA SER A 5 -8.23 3.39 11.82
C SER A 5 -8.35 2.18 10.89
N LYS A 6 -9.09 1.17 11.37
CA LYS A 6 -9.42 -0.01 10.57
C LYS A 6 -10.11 0.36 9.25
N ALA A 7 -10.95 1.39 9.28
CA ALA A 7 -11.64 1.91 8.09
C ALA A 7 -10.67 2.39 6.99
N ALA A 8 -9.51 2.95 7.35
CA ALA A 8 -8.51 3.36 6.37
C ALA A 8 -7.90 2.13 5.64
N PHE A 9 -7.63 1.05 6.38
CA PHE A 9 -7.14 -0.22 5.82
C PHE A 9 -8.21 -0.93 4.99
N GLU A 10 -9.44 -1.04 5.49
CA GLU A 10 -10.59 -1.61 4.76
C GLU A 10 -10.85 -0.85 3.45
N GLY A 11 -10.75 0.49 3.48
CA GLY A 11 -10.87 1.32 2.27
C GLY A 11 -9.77 1.05 1.24
N LEU A 12 -8.53 0.83 1.68
CA LEU A 12 -7.43 0.47 0.79
C LEU A 12 -7.60 -0.95 0.22
N ALA A 13 -7.95 -1.91 1.06
CA ALA A 13 -8.19 -3.30 0.67
C ALA A 13 -9.34 -3.43 -0.32
N LYS A 14 -10.44 -2.70 -0.10
CA LYS A 14 -11.52 -2.59 -1.08
C LYS A 14 -11.00 -2.10 -2.44
N LYS A 15 -10.19 -1.03 -2.44
CA LYS A 15 -9.60 -0.51 -3.68
C LYS A 15 -8.63 -1.48 -4.36
N ILE A 16 -7.92 -2.32 -3.60
CA ILE A 16 -7.10 -3.42 -4.15
C ILE A 16 -7.97 -4.43 -4.89
N ARG A 17 -9.09 -4.87 -4.29
CA ARG A 17 -10.05 -5.76 -4.95
C ARG A 17 -10.64 -5.12 -6.21
N GLU A 18 -11.02 -3.84 -6.14
CA GLU A 18 -11.56 -3.09 -7.30
C GLU A 18 -10.54 -2.89 -8.43
N ASN A 19 -9.23 -2.95 -8.15
CA ASN A 19 -8.15 -2.78 -9.13
C ASN A 19 -7.37 -4.08 -9.38
N SER A 20 -8.00 -5.24 -9.13
CA SER A 20 -7.35 -6.55 -9.21
C SER A 20 -6.67 -6.80 -10.56
N ASP A 21 -7.33 -6.44 -11.66
CA ASP A 21 -6.78 -6.68 -13.00
C ASP A 21 -5.56 -5.82 -13.31
N ALA A 22 -5.53 -4.58 -12.81
CA ALA A 22 -4.37 -3.70 -12.96
C ALA A 22 -3.17 -4.18 -12.13
N LEU A 23 -3.43 -4.75 -10.95
CA LEU A 23 -2.41 -5.39 -10.10
C LEU A 23 -1.94 -6.74 -10.66
N LYS A 24 -2.84 -7.53 -11.23
CA LYS A 24 -2.52 -8.77 -11.93
C LYS A 24 -1.55 -8.52 -13.09
N ASN A 25 -1.85 -7.50 -13.90
CA ASN A 25 -1.11 -7.14 -15.11
C ASN A 25 -0.06 -6.05 -14.86
N LEU A 26 0.43 -5.94 -13.63
CA LEU A 26 1.33 -4.86 -13.24
C LEU A 26 2.69 -4.99 -13.93
N THR A 27 3.00 -4.04 -14.81
CA THR A 27 4.32 -3.92 -15.44
C THR A 27 5.09 -2.72 -14.88
N PHE A 28 6.40 -2.80 -14.91
CA PHE A 28 7.30 -1.70 -14.55
C PHE A 28 8.05 -1.27 -15.80
N ALA A 29 8.17 0.04 -16.04
CA ALA A 29 9.09 0.55 -17.05
C ALA A 29 10.54 0.16 -16.69
N ASP A 30 11.44 0.08 -17.68
CA ASP A 30 12.80 -0.46 -17.51
C ASP A 30 13.58 0.15 -16.32
N ASN A 31 13.40 1.46 -16.11
CA ASN A 31 14.05 2.21 -15.04
C ASN A 31 13.20 2.36 -13.74
N GLN A 32 11.94 1.93 -13.73
CA GLN A 32 11.11 1.99 -12.52
C GLN A 32 11.34 0.77 -11.63
N THR A 33 11.65 1.03 -10.36
CA THR A 33 11.78 0.01 -9.32
C THR A 33 10.53 -0.11 -8.45
N SER A 34 9.67 0.91 -8.47
CA SER A 34 8.38 0.92 -7.79
C SER A 34 7.38 1.84 -8.48
N LYS A 35 6.10 1.66 -8.17
CA LYS A 35 5.03 2.59 -8.53
C LYS A 35 3.87 2.51 -7.53
N THR A 36 3.15 3.61 -7.34
CA THR A 36 1.89 3.58 -6.59
C THR A 36 0.84 2.84 -7.42
N ALA A 37 0.42 1.66 -6.97
CA ALA A 37 -0.53 0.83 -7.71
C ALA A 37 -1.98 1.11 -7.29
N VAL A 38 -2.21 1.40 -6.02
CA VAL A 38 -3.53 1.75 -5.48
C VAL A 38 -3.38 2.93 -4.54
N LYS A 39 -4.32 3.88 -4.61
CA LYS A 39 -4.32 5.07 -3.76
C LYS A 39 -5.75 5.38 -3.28
N THR A 40 -5.89 5.60 -1.98
CA THR A 40 -7.08 6.20 -1.36
C THR A 40 -6.77 7.63 -0.92
N LYS A 41 -7.69 8.28 -0.20
CA LYS A 41 -7.40 9.57 0.41
C LYS A 41 -6.38 9.45 1.52
N ASP A 42 -6.51 8.43 2.36
CA ASP A 42 -5.72 8.29 3.58
C ASP A 42 -4.47 7.44 3.40
N LEU A 43 -4.56 6.34 2.64
CA LEU A 43 -3.47 5.39 2.45
C LEU A 43 -3.15 5.19 0.97
N ARG A 44 -2.00 4.58 0.71
CA ARG A 44 -1.61 4.10 -0.62
C ARG A 44 -0.86 2.79 -0.52
N PHE A 45 -0.93 2.03 -1.60
CA PHE A 45 -0.22 0.78 -1.78
C PHE A 45 0.80 0.97 -2.90
N ASP A 46 2.06 1.12 -2.50
CA ASP A 46 3.19 1.24 -3.42
C ASP A 46 3.74 -0.16 -3.69
N VAL A 47 3.84 -0.55 -4.95
CA VAL A 47 4.36 -1.86 -5.35
C VAL A 47 5.77 -1.70 -5.87
N HIS A 48 6.67 -2.50 -5.32
CA HIS A 48 8.07 -2.60 -5.69
C HIS A 48 8.29 -3.88 -6.49
N ARG A 49 9.02 -3.77 -7.61
CA ARG A 49 9.39 -4.93 -8.42
C ARG A 49 10.36 -5.80 -7.64
N ASN A 50 10.20 -7.12 -7.72
CA ASN A 50 11.24 -8.03 -7.29
C ASN A 50 12.26 -8.19 -8.43
N THR A 51 13.51 -7.79 -8.20
CA THR A 51 14.58 -7.83 -9.21
C THR A 51 15.13 -9.24 -9.46
N ARG A 52 14.84 -10.19 -8.57
CA ARG A 52 15.28 -11.59 -8.69
C ARG A 52 14.21 -12.47 -9.32
N ASP A 53 12.94 -12.14 -9.13
CA ASP A 53 11.80 -12.90 -9.66
C ASP A 53 10.75 -11.93 -10.24
N PRO A 54 10.62 -11.82 -11.58
CA PRO A 54 9.69 -10.90 -12.21
C PRO A 54 8.22 -11.32 -12.03
N THR A 55 7.94 -12.54 -11.55
CA THR A 55 6.58 -13.00 -11.24
C THR A 55 6.13 -12.60 -9.84
N MET A 56 6.98 -11.93 -9.07
CA MET A 56 6.72 -11.53 -7.69
C MET A 56 6.87 -10.02 -7.49
N ALA A 57 6.15 -9.49 -6.52
CA ALA A 57 6.26 -8.10 -6.12
C ALA A 57 6.14 -7.94 -4.60
N THR A 58 6.55 -6.76 -4.12
CA THR A 58 6.38 -6.37 -2.73
C THR A 58 5.57 -5.09 -2.63
N GLY A 59 4.41 -5.17 -2.00
CA GLY A 59 3.57 -4.04 -1.65
C GLY A 59 3.99 -3.42 -0.34
N ILE A 60 3.97 -2.10 -0.27
CA ILE A 60 4.24 -1.31 0.93
C ILE A 60 3.07 -0.36 1.14
N ILE A 61 2.46 -0.44 2.32
CA ILE A 61 1.38 0.47 2.71
C ILE A 61 2.00 1.76 3.22
N GLN A 62 1.50 2.90 2.75
CA GLN A 62 1.96 4.20 3.23
C GLN A 62 0.80 5.12 3.55
N ALA A 63 0.97 5.94 4.59
CA ALA A 63 0.08 7.01 4.96
C ALA A 63 0.31 8.24 4.05
N ASN A 64 -0.77 8.75 3.46
CA ASN A 64 -0.74 9.93 2.61
C ASN A 64 -0.63 11.20 3.47
N SER A 65 0.20 12.15 3.04
CA SER A 65 0.46 13.40 3.79
C SER A 65 -0.77 14.32 3.85
N GLN A 66 -1.75 14.06 2.99
CA GLN A 66 -3.03 14.77 2.87
C GLN A 66 -4.22 13.91 3.35
N ALA A 67 -3.97 12.90 4.19
CA ALA A 67 -5.03 12.08 4.76
C ALA A 67 -6.10 12.93 5.46
N GLU A 68 -7.36 12.52 5.37
CA GLU A 68 -8.51 13.14 6.05
C GLU A 68 -8.81 12.42 7.37
N ASP A 69 -8.50 11.13 7.44
CA ASP A 69 -8.59 10.33 8.66
C ASP A 69 -7.63 10.86 9.74
N ARG A 70 -8.21 11.21 10.89
CA ARG A 70 -7.48 11.80 12.03
C ARG A 70 -6.40 10.88 12.58
N THR A 71 -6.61 9.57 12.58
CA THR A 71 -5.64 8.61 13.11
C THR A 71 -4.43 8.49 12.18
N VAL A 72 -4.66 8.55 10.86
CA VAL A 72 -3.59 8.58 9.86
C VAL A 72 -2.80 9.89 9.93
N GLN A 73 -3.48 11.02 10.08
CA GLN A 73 -2.82 12.32 10.35
C GLN A 73 -1.96 12.28 11.61
N ASN A 74 -2.45 11.68 12.69
CA ASN A 74 -1.72 11.54 13.95
C ASN A 74 -0.52 10.60 13.81
N PHE A 75 -0.66 9.48 13.08
CA PHE A 75 0.46 8.60 12.73
C PHE A 75 1.58 9.37 12.03
N ILE A 76 1.24 10.16 11.01
CA ILE A 76 2.21 10.95 10.26
C ILE A 76 2.91 11.95 11.18
N LYS A 77 2.15 12.76 11.94
CA LYS A 77 2.71 13.74 12.89
C LYS A 77 3.66 13.10 13.90
N GLY A 78 3.29 11.93 14.42
CA GLY A 78 4.09 11.18 15.38
C GLY A 78 5.41 10.65 14.79
N LYS A 79 5.45 10.37 13.48
CA LYS A 79 6.66 9.91 12.77
C LYS A 79 7.56 11.05 12.30
N THR A 80 7.00 12.19 11.95
CA THR A 80 7.74 13.32 11.39
C THR A 80 8.17 14.37 12.42
N GLY A 81 7.86 14.18 13.72
CA GLY A 81 8.11 15.20 14.74
C GLY A 81 7.34 16.51 14.48
N GLY A 82 6.24 16.45 13.71
CA GLY A 82 5.45 17.63 13.34
C GLY A 82 5.80 18.27 11.98
N HIS A 83 6.81 17.77 11.26
CA HIS A 83 7.09 18.22 9.90
C HIS A 83 6.03 17.72 8.91
N LYS A 84 5.43 18.63 8.14
CA LYS A 84 4.39 18.31 7.15
C LYS A 84 5.02 17.97 5.79
N GLY A 85 4.40 17.04 5.05
CA GLY A 85 4.63 16.89 3.61
C GLY A 85 5.17 15.54 3.13
N THR A 86 5.66 14.68 4.02
CA THR A 86 6.20 13.37 3.62
C THR A 86 5.22 12.23 3.90
N HIS A 87 5.01 11.38 2.90
CA HIS A 87 4.30 10.11 3.08
C HIS A 87 5.09 9.22 4.03
N GLN A 88 4.38 8.47 4.89
CA GLN A 88 5.02 7.66 5.92
C GLN A 88 4.73 6.19 5.69
N VAL A 89 5.79 5.37 5.66
CA VAL A 89 5.65 3.91 5.54
C VAL A 89 5.00 3.37 6.82
N ILE A 90 3.89 2.68 6.64
CA ILE A 90 3.32 1.80 7.65
C ILE A 90 4.09 0.51 7.44
N GLY A 91 4.94 0.12 8.40
CA GLY A 91 6.10 -0.77 8.26
C GLY A 91 5.90 -2.17 7.64
N GLU A 92 4.73 -2.46 7.11
CA GLU A 92 4.38 -3.73 6.51
C GLU A 92 4.76 -3.83 5.03
N LYS A 93 5.35 -4.99 4.73
CA LYS A 93 5.69 -5.43 3.39
C LYS A 93 4.88 -6.67 3.08
N ILE A 94 4.07 -6.60 2.03
CA ILE A 94 3.21 -7.70 1.59
C ILE A 94 3.82 -8.25 0.31
N THR A 95 4.33 -9.49 0.36
CA THR A 95 4.86 -10.17 -0.82
C THR A 95 3.75 -10.92 -1.52
N PHE A 96 3.63 -10.77 -2.84
CA PHE A 96 2.57 -11.40 -3.62
C PHE A 96 3.02 -11.71 -5.05
N GLY A 97 2.33 -12.67 -5.69
CA GLY A 97 2.56 -13.05 -7.08
C GLY A 97 1.86 -12.11 -8.06
N LEU A 98 2.41 -11.97 -9.27
CA LEU A 98 1.83 -11.25 -10.40
C LEU A 98 1.31 -12.24 -11.46
N GLY A 99 0.59 -11.74 -12.47
CA GLY A 99 0.04 -12.57 -13.53
C GLY A 99 -0.89 -13.66 -13.00
N GLU A 100 -0.76 -14.89 -13.50
CA GLU A 100 -1.64 -16.00 -13.08
C GLU A 100 -1.49 -16.39 -11.59
N ASN A 101 -0.42 -15.96 -10.92
CA ASN A 101 -0.21 -16.19 -9.49
C ASN A 101 -0.84 -15.10 -8.61
N PHE A 102 -1.41 -14.04 -9.20
CA PHE A 102 -2.00 -12.94 -8.45
C PHE A 102 -3.32 -13.36 -7.79
N LYS A 103 -3.41 -13.13 -6.48
CA LYS A 103 -4.60 -13.38 -5.67
C LYS A 103 -5.01 -12.09 -4.96
N ALA A 104 -6.01 -11.41 -5.52
CA ALA A 104 -6.44 -10.11 -5.03
C ALA A 104 -6.89 -10.15 -3.56
N ASP A 105 -7.62 -11.20 -3.17
CA ASP A 105 -8.13 -11.34 -1.80
C ASP A 105 -7.04 -11.62 -0.78
N ASP A 106 -5.97 -12.34 -1.14
CA ASP A 106 -4.84 -12.57 -0.23
C ASP A 106 -4.14 -11.24 0.07
N VAL A 107 -3.92 -10.40 -0.95
CA VAL A 107 -3.31 -9.07 -0.80
C VAL A 107 -4.22 -8.13 -0.02
N ALA A 108 -5.51 -8.09 -0.35
CA ALA A 108 -6.48 -7.23 0.33
C ALA A 108 -6.63 -7.63 1.81
N SER A 109 -6.70 -8.93 2.10
CA SER A 109 -6.80 -9.43 3.47
C SER A 109 -5.52 -9.14 4.26
N ALA A 110 -4.34 -9.24 3.63
CA ALA A 110 -3.09 -8.85 4.27
C ALA A 110 -3.08 -7.36 4.66
N VAL A 111 -3.63 -6.48 3.81
CA VAL A 111 -3.79 -5.05 4.13
C VAL A 111 -4.81 -4.80 5.25
N GLU A 112 -5.91 -5.56 5.30
CA GLU A 112 -6.91 -5.45 6.36
C GLU A 112 -6.36 -5.85 7.74
N ASN A 113 -5.36 -6.72 7.78
CA ASN A 113 -4.79 -7.29 9.01
C ASN A 113 -3.55 -6.54 9.55
N THR A 114 -3.15 -5.41 8.96
CA THR A 114 -1.98 -4.59 9.33
C THR A 114 -2.11 -3.83 10.68
N GLU A 115 -2.96 -4.25 11.62
CA GLU A 115 -3.28 -3.50 12.86
C GLU A 115 -2.13 -3.35 13.88
#